data_AF-A0A7X6L5I2-F1
#
_entry.id   AF-A0A7X6L5I2-F1
#
_cell.length_a   1.000
_cell.length_b   1.000
_cell.length_c   1.000
_cell.angle_alpha   90.00
_cell.angle_beta   90.00
_cell.angle_gamma   90.00
#
_symmetry.space_group_name_H-M   'P 1'
#
loop_
_entity.id
_entity.type
_entity.pdbx_description
1 polymer ?
#
loop_
_entity_poly.entity_id
_entity_poly.type
_entity_poly.pdbx_seq_one_letter_code
_entity_poly.pdbx_strand_id
1 'polypeptide(L)'
;MDFASQAYPAADHSRFAHALGTMHVMRKLVTRLYDLGQLGEGELPVLRESYPSSFHGDDEADRAQLLQHMLLAGLLQDLGELPFAQVTRHICAPKFALRQEVSQKTGIPVEAIKPKDVFTLACIYSDTLLQPLNSIDLDFLTFLITGLPDISNGKLAPLRQMVDGTLDADRLDYVFRDAHHTIGTTGTIDSVIDTLHYYDATGPVMTDASPISNFLVTRARLYSTVYLSPANRFRLNVLLTALQGIRDDKESAQKIFGSNGNELALDDFLELDEVSLTSKLYQLSRTAGARRLNERSRSALEIFSGKFHEYNHFWIFPPDHSSPTEAADVPLPSELFFDTFSDQQRPIYHSGAVRIKNDSLRFAAGPVPLEQCAGPFTAMFQTPTSTLPMKDCILVFEPDVKHGKAWAEYSKALTDQRLYQVLMSNDPLTTVDFLTDTRDLPGFSGPAIFISFAGADLAVVRRIASELLRRNRRYFFYAGKFQGVGETAYHNSAQGVHMADAAMILASTNYIARYTQAPDGYIATEIFSISNRIASGSFPLVILSADSWKEVENGLPWRAAFGFDEAPFMGRPLRSASREEIVDSVDEMLRAIDRAFEDSTGSAQG
;
A
#
# COMPACT_ATOMS: atom_id res chain seq x y z
N MET A 1 -12.68 2.60 11.53
CA MET A 1 -13.31 1.38 12.08
C MET A 1 -14.43 0.80 11.20
N ASP A 2 -14.78 1.43 10.07
CA ASP A 2 -15.67 0.91 9.02
C ASP A 2 -16.93 0.22 9.57
N PHE A 3 -17.07 -1.10 9.41
CA PHE A 3 -18.26 -1.86 9.82
C PHE A 3 -18.16 -2.45 11.23
N ALA A 4 -17.15 -2.06 12.04
CA ALA A 4 -16.99 -2.57 13.40
C ALA A 4 -18.22 -2.32 14.29
N SER A 5 -18.98 -1.26 14.04
CA SER A 5 -20.23 -0.94 14.75
C SER A 5 -21.29 -2.05 14.69
N GLN A 6 -21.23 -2.94 13.68
CA GLN A 6 -22.15 -4.08 13.57
C GLN A 6 -21.88 -5.15 14.64
N ALA A 7 -20.63 -5.32 15.07
CA ALA A 7 -20.26 -6.23 16.15
C ALA A 7 -20.12 -5.52 17.50
N TYR A 8 -19.76 -4.23 17.48
CA TYR A 8 -19.56 -3.37 18.64
C TYR A 8 -20.42 -2.12 18.51
N PRO A 9 -21.69 -2.12 18.96
CA PRO A 9 -22.61 -1.01 18.72
C PRO A 9 -22.13 0.37 19.22
N ALA A 10 -21.21 0.41 20.19
CA ALA A 10 -20.61 1.64 20.70
C ALA A 10 -19.46 2.19 19.81
N ALA A 11 -19.04 1.47 18.78
CA ALA A 11 -18.00 1.88 17.82
C ALA A 11 -18.58 2.78 16.71
N ASP A 12 -19.33 3.82 17.09
CA ASP A 12 -20.04 4.75 16.18
C ASP A 12 -19.38 6.14 16.09
N HIS A 13 -18.20 6.31 16.68
CA HIS A 13 -17.46 7.56 16.61
C HIS A 13 -16.94 7.87 15.21
N SER A 14 -16.82 9.17 14.90
CA SER A 14 -16.41 9.66 13.59
C SER A 14 -14.91 10.00 13.50
N ARG A 15 -14.39 10.09 12.27
CA ARG A 15 -13.05 10.64 12.01
C ARG A 15 -12.90 12.09 12.49
N PHE A 16 -13.99 12.85 12.56
CA PHE A 16 -13.99 14.19 13.15
C PHE A 16 -13.64 14.15 14.65
N ALA A 17 -14.24 13.22 15.41
CA ALA A 17 -13.92 13.05 16.82
C ALA A 17 -12.46 12.58 17.02
N HIS A 18 -11.98 11.71 16.12
CA HIS A 18 -10.58 11.30 16.07
C HIS A 18 -9.64 12.47 15.78
N ALA A 19 -9.91 13.30 14.76
CA ALA A 19 -9.08 14.47 14.42
C ALA A 19 -8.92 15.46 15.59
N LEU A 20 -10.00 15.75 16.32
CA LEU A 20 -9.95 16.57 17.54
C LEU A 20 -9.14 15.88 18.65
N GLY A 21 -9.28 14.56 18.76
CA GLY A 21 -8.52 13.72 19.67
C GLY A 21 -7.02 13.75 19.38
N THR A 22 -6.63 13.49 18.14
CA THR A 22 -5.24 13.56 17.64
C THR A 22 -4.64 14.94 17.90
N MET A 23 -5.35 16.03 17.60
CA MET A 23 -4.90 17.39 17.95
C MET A 23 -4.70 17.55 19.47
N HIS A 24 -5.60 17.02 20.29
CA HIS A 24 -5.47 17.07 21.75
C HIS A 24 -4.27 16.27 22.26
N VAL A 25 -4.03 15.06 21.74
CA VAL A 25 -2.87 14.22 22.06
C VAL A 25 -1.59 14.91 21.62
N MET A 26 -1.58 15.50 20.42
CA MET A 26 -0.45 16.27 19.91
C MET A 26 -0.07 17.40 20.86
N ARG A 27 -1.06 18.15 21.40
CA ARG A 27 -0.82 19.17 22.42
C ARG A 27 -0.08 18.58 23.62
N LYS A 28 -0.54 17.44 24.15
CA LYS A 28 0.08 16.78 25.31
C LYS A 28 1.52 16.36 25.00
N LEU A 29 1.79 15.80 23.83
CA LEU A 29 3.15 15.43 23.41
C LEU A 29 4.06 16.66 23.32
N VAL A 30 3.63 17.72 22.65
CA VAL A 30 4.41 18.96 22.50
C VAL A 30 4.68 19.59 23.87
N THR A 31 3.66 19.72 24.73
CA THR A 31 3.82 20.25 26.09
C THR A 31 4.79 19.40 26.91
N ARG A 32 4.70 18.06 26.86
CA ARG A 32 5.62 17.17 27.57
C ARG A 32 7.08 17.41 27.19
N LEU A 33 7.36 17.46 25.89
CA LEU A 33 8.73 17.66 25.39
C LEU A 33 9.24 19.07 25.70
N TYR A 34 8.36 20.07 25.63
CA TYR A 34 8.67 21.44 26.02
C TYR A 34 9.10 21.53 27.48
N ASP A 35 8.31 20.94 28.40
CA ASP A 35 8.58 20.95 29.84
C ASP A 35 9.88 20.23 30.19
N LEU A 36 10.28 19.24 29.39
CA LEU A 36 11.55 18.53 29.52
C LEU A 36 12.75 19.25 28.87
N GLY A 37 12.53 20.37 28.18
CA GLY A 37 13.56 21.05 27.39
C GLY A 37 14.04 20.24 26.18
N GLN A 38 13.25 19.27 25.71
CA GLN A 38 13.59 18.36 24.60
C GLN A 38 12.95 18.78 23.28
N LEU A 39 12.34 19.96 23.22
CA LEU A 39 11.77 20.53 22.01
C LEU A 39 12.27 21.97 21.85
N GLY A 40 12.85 22.28 20.70
CA GLY A 40 13.16 23.63 20.25
C GLY A 40 14.65 24.02 20.27
N GLU A 41 15.50 23.40 21.09
CA GLU A 41 16.95 23.72 21.04
C GLU A 41 17.60 23.24 19.74
N GLY A 42 17.24 22.05 19.26
CA GLY A 42 17.76 21.48 18.01
C GLY A 42 16.94 21.90 16.78
N GLU A 43 15.62 22.01 16.94
CA GLU A 43 14.70 22.19 15.82
C GLU A 43 14.58 23.66 15.39
N LEU A 44 14.55 24.63 16.33
CA LEU A 44 14.33 26.04 15.97
C LEU A 44 15.39 26.60 15.01
N PRO A 45 16.71 26.35 15.18
CA PRO A 45 17.70 26.81 14.20
C PRO A 45 17.44 26.26 12.79
N VAL A 46 17.03 24.99 12.70
CA VAL A 46 16.72 24.32 11.42
C VAL A 46 15.43 24.89 10.83
N LEU A 47 14.42 25.18 11.65
CA LEU A 47 13.17 25.80 11.22
C LEU A 47 13.41 27.22 10.69
N ARG A 48 14.25 28.02 11.36
CA ARG A 48 14.63 29.36 10.90
C ARG A 48 15.40 29.34 9.58
N GLU A 49 16.22 28.31 9.36
CA GLU A 49 16.94 28.09 8.10
C GLU A 49 16.00 27.63 6.97
N SER A 50 15.11 26.68 7.27
CA SER A 50 14.30 25.98 6.27
C SER A 50 13.00 26.71 5.93
N TYR A 51 12.43 27.44 6.90
CA TYR A 51 11.14 28.13 6.82
C TYR A 51 11.22 29.56 7.39
N PRO A 52 12.12 30.42 6.85
CA PRO A 52 12.40 31.76 7.41
C PRO A 52 11.21 32.72 7.33
N SER A 53 10.24 32.46 6.45
CA SER A 53 8.98 33.21 6.33
C SER A 53 8.16 33.21 7.61
N SER A 54 8.19 32.11 8.36
CA SER A 54 7.34 31.91 9.54
C SER A 54 8.12 31.72 10.83
N PHE A 55 9.39 31.30 10.74
CA PHE A 55 10.27 31.16 11.90
C PHE A 55 11.37 32.20 11.84
N HIS A 56 11.09 33.38 12.42
CA HIS A 56 11.99 34.54 12.46
C HIS A 56 11.81 35.37 13.73
N GLY A 57 11.00 34.89 14.67
CA GLY A 57 10.76 35.53 15.94
C GLY A 57 11.88 35.26 16.94
N ASP A 58 11.64 35.68 18.18
CA ASP A 58 12.40 35.13 19.30
C ASP A 58 12.00 33.66 19.55
N ASP A 59 12.72 32.99 20.43
CA ASP A 59 12.47 31.58 20.72
C ASP A 59 11.03 31.33 21.21
N GLU A 60 10.43 32.25 21.95
CA GLU A 60 9.07 32.12 22.47
C GLU A 60 8.03 32.18 21.34
N ALA A 61 8.15 33.16 20.45
CA ALA A 61 7.29 33.29 19.27
C ALA A 61 7.41 32.08 18.34
N ASP A 62 8.63 31.63 18.04
CA ASP A 62 8.85 30.49 17.15
C ASP A 62 8.36 29.17 17.79
N ARG A 63 8.45 29.03 19.12
CA ARG A 63 7.86 27.89 19.86
C ARG A 63 6.33 27.88 19.77
N ALA A 64 5.70 29.06 19.88
CA ALA A 64 4.26 29.18 19.71
C ALA A 64 3.83 28.84 18.27
N GLN A 65 4.59 29.29 17.28
CA GLN A 65 4.37 28.98 15.87
C GLN A 65 4.52 27.48 15.60
N LEU A 66 5.57 26.84 16.13
CA LEU A 66 5.77 25.39 16.03
C LEU A 66 4.58 24.62 16.63
N LEU A 67 4.13 25.01 17.83
CA LEU A 67 2.97 24.38 18.46
C LEU A 67 1.73 24.47 17.57
N GLN A 68 1.43 25.62 16.98
CA GLN A 68 0.28 25.77 16.09
C GLN A 68 0.35 24.82 14.88
N HIS A 69 1.51 24.71 14.23
CA HIS A 69 1.70 23.81 13.10
C HIS A 69 1.54 22.34 13.50
N MET A 70 2.11 21.93 14.63
CA MET A 70 1.98 20.56 15.12
C MET A 70 0.51 20.21 15.40
N LEU A 71 -0.23 21.11 16.05
CA LEU A 71 -1.66 20.92 16.33
C LEU A 71 -2.48 20.82 15.04
N LEU A 72 -2.21 21.68 14.05
CA LEU A 72 -2.90 21.64 12.76
C LEU A 72 -2.54 20.39 11.96
N ALA A 73 -1.29 19.92 12.00
CA ALA A 73 -0.91 18.66 11.39
C ALA A 73 -1.71 17.49 11.99
N GLY A 74 -1.81 17.43 13.33
CA GLY A 74 -2.63 16.42 14.01
C GLY A 74 -4.13 16.53 13.70
N LEU A 75 -4.65 17.74 13.49
CA LEU A 75 -6.05 17.98 13.13
C LEU A 75 -6.38 17.60 11.67
N LEU A 76 -5.46 17.87 10.75
CA LEU A 76 -5.74 17.89 9.31
C LEU A 76 -5.18 16.68 8.55
N GLN A 77 -4.28 15.88 9.13
CA GLN A 77 -3.64 14.76 8.42
C GLN A 77 -4.61 13.74 7.82
N ASP A 78 -5.79 13.59 8.41
CA ASP A 78 -6.82 12.63 8.01
C ASP A 78 -7.94 13.24 7.15
N LEU A 79 -7.80 14.51 6.75
CA LEU A 79 -8.82 15.24 5.99
C LEU A 79 -9.09 14.63 4.60
N GLY A 80 -8.07 14.04 3.99
CA GLY A 80 -8.13 13.40 2.65
C GLY A 80 -8.60 11.95 2.64
N GLU A 81 -9.15 11.44 3.75
CA GLU A 81 -9.57 10.04 3.81
C GLU A 81 -10.96 9.82 3.17
N LEU A 82 -11.08 8.79 2.32
CA LEU A 82 -12.34 8.35 1.72
C LEU A 82 -13.23 7.56 2.70
N PRO A 83 -14.56 7.50 2.49
CA PRO A 83 -15.42 6.62 3.26
C PRO A 83 -15.09 5.16 3.01
N PHE A 84 -15.15 4.31 4.05
CA PHE A 84 -14.71 2.92 3.99
C PHE A 84 -13.33 2.78 3.33
N ALA A 85 -12.37 3.61 3.74
CA ALA A 85 -11.07 3.79 3.07
C ALA A 85 -10.32 2.49 2.78
N GLN A 86 -10.47 1.47 3.62
CA GLN A 86 -9.88 0.14 3.39
C GLN A 86 -10.28 -0.47 2.05
N VAL A 87 -11.48 -0.13 1.55
CA VAL A 87 -12.02 -0.60 0.27
C VAL A 87 -11.87 0.47 -0.81
N THR A 88 -12.34 1.68 -0.55
CA THR A 88 -12.46 2.73 -1.58
C THR A 88 -11.12 3.18 -2.14
N ARG A 89 -10.03 3.09 -1.37
CA ARG A 89 -8.66 3.37 -1.87
C ARG A 89 -8.20 2.44 -3.01
N HIS A 90 -8.79 1.25 -3.14
CA HIS A 90 -8.49 0.30 -4.21
C HIS A 90 -9.34 0.55 -5.47
N ILE A 91 -10.35 1.42 -5.35
CA ILE A 91 -11.33 1.71 -6.39
C ILE A 91 -11.10 3.11 -6.95
N CYS A 92 -10.95 4.09 -6.06
CA CYS A 92 -10.89 5.50 -6.38
C CYS A 92 -9.46 6.05 -6.29
N ALA A 93 -9.16 7.02 -7.15
CA ALA A 93 -7.92 7.78 -7.13
C ALA A 93 -8.21 9.27 -7.41
N PRO A 94 -7.37 10.21 -6.94
CA PRO A 94 -7.50 11.61 -7.33
C PRO A 94 -7.21 11.76 -8.82
N LYS A 95 -8.01 12.60 -9.48
CA LYS A 95 -7.84 12.94 -10.90
C LYS A 95 -6.46 13.53 -11.14
N PHE A 96 -5.90 13.25 -12.32
CA PHE A 96 -4.57 13.73 -12.67
C PHE A 96 -4.44 15.27 -12.62
N ALA A 97 -5.46 16.01 -13.06
CA ALA A 97 -5.50 17.47 -12.95
C ALA A 97 -5.42 17.96 -11.48
N LEU A 98 -6.09 17.27 -10.55
CA LEU A 98 -6.01 17.59 -9.12
C LEU A 98 -4.60 17.34 -8.57
N ARG A 99 -3.96 16.25 -9.01
CA ARG A 99 -2.56 15.97 -8.65
C ARG A 99 -1.61 17.06 -9.16
N GLN A 100 -1.77 17.49 -10.41
CA GLN A 100 -0.98 18.58 -10.98
C GLN A 100 -1.18 19.88 -10.21
N GLU A 101 -2.42 20.22 -9.84
CA GLU A 101 -2.71 21.41 -9.04
C GLU A 101 -1.98 21.36 -7.69
N VAL A 102 -2.11 20.25 -6.96
CA VAL A 102 -1.41 20.07 -5.66
C VAL A 102 0.10 20.13 -5.85
N SER A 103 0.65 19.49 -6.89
CA SER A 103 2.07 19.53 -7.21
C SER A 103 2.57 20.95 -7.49
N GLN A 104 1.80 21.75 -8.23
CA GLN A 104 2.13 23.15 -8.52
C GLN A 104 2.12 24.02 -7.26
N LYS A 105 1.16 23.79 -6.35
CA LYS A 105 1.04 24.57 -5.10
C LYS A 105 2.10 24.20 -4.06
N THR A 106 2.59 22.96 -4.07
CA THR A 106 3.52 22.43 -3.04
C THR A 106 4.95 22.28 -3.52
N GLY A 107 5.19 22.30 -4.84
CA GLY A 107 6.49 21.99 -5.44
C GLY A 107 6.89 20.52 -5.38
N ILE A 108 6.02 19.62 -4.90
CA ILE A 108 6.30 18.18 -4.78
C ILE A 108 5.91 17.47 -6.09
N PRO A 109 6.74 16.57 -6.65
CA PRO A 109 6.38 15.79 -7.84
C PRO A 109 5.09 14.98 -7.66
N VAL A 110 4.26 14.93 -8.71
CA VAL A 110 2.93 14.28 -8.71
C VAL A 110 2.98 12.82 -8.24
N GLU A 111 4.04 12.12 -8.58
CA GLU A 111 4.31 10.72 -8.27
C GLU A 111 4.71 10.47 -6.81
N ALA A 112 5.24 11.48 -6.12
CA ALA A 112 5.70 11.35 -4.74
C ALA A 112 4.55 11.48 -3.74
N ILE A 113 3.43 12.10 -4.14
CA ILE A 113 2.30 12.35 -3.25
C ILE A 113 1.32 11.17 -3.28
N LYS A 114 1.08 10.58 -2.10
CA LYS A 114 0.12 9.49 -1.93
C LYS A 114 -1.30 9.98 -2.24
N PRO A 115 -2.20 9.11 -2.75
CA PRO A 115 -3.57 9.50 -3.10
C PRO A 115 -4.33 10.24 -1.99
N LYS A 116 -4.25 9.75 -0.75
CA LYS A 116 -4.84 10.41 0.43
C LYS A 116 -4.29 11.82 0.61
N ASP A 117 -2.97 11.96 0.55
CA ASP A 117 -2.28 13.23 0.78
C ASP A 117 -2.63 14.25 -0.31
N VAL A 118 -2.89 13.81 -1.56
CA VAL A 118 -3.41 14.71 -2.61
C VAL A 118 -4.75 15.32 -2.19
N PHE A 119 -5.68 14.54 -1.66
CA PHE A 119 -6.96 15.08 -1.19
C PHE A 119 -6.78 15.98 0.04
N THR A 120 -5.95 15.56 1.01
CA THR A 120 -5.64 16.38 2.20
C THR A 120 -5.09 17.75 1.80
N LEU A 121 -4.08 17.77 0.93
CA LEU A 121 -3.43 19.01 0.47
C LEU A 121 -4.36 19.83 -0.44
N ALA A 122 -5.14 19.20 -1.31
CA ALA A 122 -6.14 19.91 -2.11
C ALA A 122 -7.14 20.68 -1.22
N CYS A 123 -7.59 20.08 -0.13
CA CYS A 123 -8.43 20.75 0.86
C CYS A 123 -7.70 21.89 1.58
N ILE A 124 -6.46 21.67 2.06
CA ILE A 124 -5.67 22.69 2.77
C ILE A 124 -5.41 23.92 1.90
N TYR A 125 -5.08 23.69 0.63
CA TYR A 125 -4.80 24.74 -0.34
C TYR A 125 -6.06 25.21 -1.11
N SER A 126 -7.26 24.85 -0.64
CA SER A 126 -8.52 25.37 -1.17
C SER A 126 -8.84 26.75 -0.60
N ASP A 127 -9.58 27.56 -1.35
CA ASP A 127 -10.00 28.91 -0.91
C ASP A 127 -10.74 28.90 0.44
N THR A 128 -11.40 27.78 0.77
CA THR A 128 -12.10 27.59 2.05
C THR A 128 -11.15 27.59 3.25
N LEU A 129 -9.96 26.98 3.13
CA LEU A 129 -9.00 26.87 4.24
C LEU A 129 -7.84 27.86 4.16
N LEU A 130 -7.56 28.46 3.00
CA LEU A 130 -6.49 29.46 2.85
C LEU A 130 -6.67 30.67 3.77
N GLN A 131 -7.90 31.16 3.95
CA GLN A 131 -8.17 32.30 4.83
C GLN A 131 -7.94 31.97 6.32
N PRO A 132 -8.54 30.91 6.89
CA PRO A 132 -8.25 30.48 8.26
C PRO A 132 -6.78 30.15 8.53
N LEU A 133 -6.02 29.71 7.52
CA LEU A 133 -4.62 29.30 7.63
C LEU A 133 -3.61 30.39 7.23
N ASN A 134 -4.04 31.65 7.08
CA ASN A 134 -3.19 32.73 6.56
C ASN A 134 -1.93 33.05 7.38
N SER A 135 -1.89 32.62 8.65
CA SER A 135 -0.76 32.82 9.58
C SER A 135 0.13 31.59 9.70
N ILE A 136 -0.18 30.51 8.96
CA ILE A 136 0.48 29.22 9.01
C ILE A 136 1.37 29.07 7.77
N ASP A 137 2.58 28.57 7.97
CA ASP A 137 3.47 28.16 6.90
C ASP A 137 2.94 26.86 6.29
N LEU A 138 2.33 26.96 5.10
CA LEU A 138 1.72 25.81 4.45
C LEU A 138 2.76 24.80 3.95
N ASP A 139 3.99 25.24 3.67
CA ASP A 139 5.06 24.34 3.22
C ASP A 139 5.56 23.50 4.40
N PHE A 140 5.71 24.11 5.57
CA PHE A 140 6.03 23.37 6.79
C PHE A 140 4.89 22.44 7.21
N LEU A 141 3.63 22.89 7.13
CA LEU A 141 2.47 22.04 7.42
C LEU A 141 2.40 20.84 6.45
N THR A 142 2.69 21.07 5.16
CA THR A 142 2.77 20.01 4.14
C THR A 142 3.87 19.01 4.47
N PHE A 143 5.05 19.46 4.88
CA PHE A 143 6.12 18.59 5.36
C PHE A 143 5.72 17.78 6.58
N LEU A 144 5.07 18.39 7.58
CA LEU A 144 4.63 17.68 8.78
C LEU A 144 3.62 16.57 8.46
N ILE A 145 2.69 16.80 7.54
CA ILE A 145 1.63 15.83 7.18
C ILE A 145 2.19 14.73 6.27
N THR A 146 2.98 15.09 5.25
CA THR A 146 3.38 14.15 4.19
C THR A 146 4.80 13.59 4.35
N GLY A 147 5.66 14.29 5.09
CA GLY A 147 7.10 14.08 5.12
C GLY A 147 7.83 14.67 3.90
N LEU A 148 7.15 15.42 3.04
CA LEU A 148 7.67 15.94 1.78
C LEU A 148 7.39 17.45 1.60
N PRO A 149 8.26 18.19 0.89
CA PRO A 149 9.65 17.81 0.65
C PRO A 149 10.45 17.88 1.96
N ASP A 150 11.36 16.94 2.20
CA ASP A 150 12.27 17.03 3.35
C ASP A 150 13.47 17.92 3.02
N ILE A 151 13.25 19.24 3.10
CA ILE A 151 14.32 20.24 2.92
C ILE A 151 15.30 20.27 4.11
N SER A 152 14.94 19.64 5.23
CA SER A 152 15.75 19.61 6.45
C SER A 152 16.83 18.51 6.44
N ASN A 153 16.83 17.64 5.43
CA ASN A 153 17.70 16.46 5.33
C ASN A 153 17.65 15.60 6.61
N GLY A 154 16.43 15.30 7.08
CA GLY A 154 16.17 14.47 8.25
C GLY A 154 16.36 15.16 9.60
N LYS A 155 16.81 16.42 9.65
CA LYS A 155 17.00 17.14 10.92
C LYS A 155 15.69 17.42 11.66
N LEU A 156 14.56 17.52 10.94
CA LEU A 156 13.22 17.67 11.52
C LEU A 156 12.46 16.33 11.67
N ALA A 157 13.14 15.19 11.48
CA ALA A 157 12.54 13.88 11.71
C ALA A 157 11.89 13.70 13.10
N PRO A 158 12.43 14.23 14.21
CA PRO A 158 11.76 14.14 15.52
C PRO A 158 10.34 14.71 15.54
N LEU A 159 10.11 15.84 14.84
CA LEU A 159 8.77 16.43 14.71
C LEU A 159 7.85 15.51 13.90
N ARG A 160 8.37 14.93 12.81
CA ARG A 160 7.59 14.01 11.98
C ARG A 160 7.20 12.75 12.75
N GLN A 161 8.05 12.23 13.64
CA GLN A 161 7.74 11.07 14.49
C GLN A 161 6.52 11.29 15.41
N MET A 162 6.19 12.53 15.75
CA MET A 162 4.99 12.87 16.52
C MET A 162 3.71 12.84 15.69
N VAL A 163 3.82 12.98 14.36
CA VAL A 163 2.69 12.98 13.41
C VAL A 163 2.52 11.59 12.76
N ASP A 164 3.61 10.98 12.28
CA ASP A 164 3.65 9.62 11.73
C ASP A 164 4.93 8.89 12.21
N GLY A 165 4.80 8.14 13.29
CA GLY A 165 5.88 7.44 13.97
C GLY A 165 5.33 6.38 14.94
N THR A 166 6.15 5.44 15.41
CA THR A 166 5.64 4.26 16.15
C THR A 166 4.74 4.61 17.34
N LEU A 167 5.01 5.73 17.99
CA LEU A 167 4.17 6.37 19.01
C LEU A 167 3.91 7.83 18.60
N ASP A 168 3.01 8.04 17.66
CA ASP A 168 2.54 9.36 17.21
C ASP A 168 1.20 9.73 17.86
N ALA A 169 0.77 10.98 17.67
CA ALA A 169 -0.50 11.47 18.19
C ALA A 169 -1.70 10.69 17.62
N ASP A 170 -1.60 10.25 16.35
CA ASP A 170 -2.63 9.53 15.62
C ASP A 170 -2.97 8.19 16.27
N ARG A 171 -1.93 7.36 16.43
CA ARG A 171 -2.01 6.01 16.98
C ARG A 171 -2.35 6.04 18.44
N LEU A 172 -1.83 7.01 19.19
CA LEU A 172 -2.22 7.20 20.58
C LEU A 172 -3.70 7.54 20.72
N ASP A 173 -4.28 8.40 19.86
CA ASP A 173 -5.72 8.66 19.91
C ASP A 173 -6.53 7.43 19.51
N TYR A 174 -6.37 6.91 18.28
CA TYR A 174 -7.28 5.89 17.78
C TYR A 174 -7.16 4.58 18.57
N VAL A 175 -5.96 4.16 19.01
CA VAL A 175 -5.83 2.90 19.76
C VAL A 175 -6.62 2.98 21.07
N PHE A 176 -6.47 4.05 21.85
CA PHE A 176 -7.19 4.15 23.12
C PHE A 176 -8.69 4.46 22.91
N ARG A 177 -9.04 5.28 21.92
CA ARG A 177 -10.44 5.57 21.56
C ARG A 177 -11.17 4.32 21.08
N ASP A 178 -10.59 3.57 20.16
CA ASP A 178 -11.22 2.39 19.58
C ASP A 178 -11.38 1.31 20.64
N ALA A 179 -10.35 1.06 21.46
CA ALA A 179 -10.46 0.07 22.54
C ALA A 179 -11.50 0.49 23.58
N HIS A 180 -11.60 1.78 23.93
CA HIS A 180 -12.63 2.27 24.86
C HIS A 180 -14.05 1.92 24.39
N HIS A 181 -14.33 2.04 23.09
CA HIS A 181 -15.64 1.76 22.51
C HIS A 181 -15.87 0.28 22.14
N THR A 182 -14.87 -0.59 22.31
CA THR A 182 -14.93 -1.99 21.86
C THR A 182 -14.47 -2.99 22.93
N ILE A 183 -13.17 -3.19 23.08
CA ILE A 183 -12.55 -4.31 23.82
C ILE A 183 -11.98 -3.92 25.20
N GLY A 184 -12.16 -2.66 25.59
CA GLY A 184 -11.55 -2.05 26.77
C GLY A 184 -10.07 -1.72 26.55
N THR A 185 -9.56 -0.75 27.32
CA THR A 185 -8.16 -0.32 27.27
C THR A 185 -7.32 -0.99 28.35
N THR A 186 -6.02 -1.20 28.07
CA THR A 186 -5.01 -1.46 29.11
C THR A 186 -4.07 -0.26 29.15
N GLY A 187 -4.14 0.55 30.21
CA GLY A 187 -3.43 1.82 30.32
C GLY A 187 -4.21 3.03 29.76
N THR A 188 -3.55 4.18 29.72
CA THR A 188 -4.10 5.45 29.23
C THR A 188 -3.10 6.18 28.34
N ILE A 189 -3.59 7.13 27.54
CA ILE A 189 -2.73 8.05 26.76
C ILE A 189 -1.70 8.72 27.67
N ASP A 190 -2.14 9.24 28.82
CA ASP A 190 -1.28 9.94 29.78
C ASP A 190 -0.15 9.03 30.30
N SER A 191 -0.46 7.76 30.60
CA SER A 191 0.57 6.81 31.05
C SER A 191 1.69 6.59 30.04
N VAL A 192 1.40 6.72 28.74
CA VAL A 192 2.41 6.62 27.68
C VAL A 192 3.19 7.93 27.57
N ILE A 193 2.49 9.06 27.48
CA ILE A 193 3.10 10.39 27.33
C ILE A 193 3.99 10.75 28.52
N ASP A 194 3.61 10.41 29.74
CA ASP A 194 4.39 10.68 30.95
C ASP A 194 5.77 10.01 30.90
N THR A 195 5.89 8.89 30.17
CA THR A 195 7.16 8.18 29.98
C THR A 195 7.97 8.67 28.79
N LEU A 196 7.44 9.55 27.94
CA LEU A 196 8.18 10.12 26.83
C LEU A 196 9.33 10.98 27.34
N HIS A 197 10.54 10.70 26.86
CA HIS A 197 11.73 11.50 27.13
C HIS A 197 12.00 12.46 25.96
N TYR A 198 12.22 11.93 24.76
CA TYR A 198 12.43 12.70 23.53
C TYR A 198 12.16 11.85 22.28
N TYR A 199 12.08 12.48 21.12
CA TYR A 199 12.14 11.81 19.82
C TYR A 199 13.48 12.08 19.17
N ASP A 200 14.02 11.09 18.45
CA ASP A 200 15.10 11.33 17.49
C ASP A 200 14.72 10.80 16.10
N ALA A 201 15.65 10.84 15.14
CA ALA A 201 15.41 10.38 13.77
C ALA A 201 14.93 8.92 13.66
N THR A 202 15.26 8.07 14.64
CA THR A 202 14.89 6.65 14.63
C THR A 202 13.57 6.35 15.34
N GLY A 203 13.09 7.24 16.21
CA GLY A 203 11.82 7.10 16.90
C GLY A 203 11.83 7.58 18.36
N PRO A 204 10.75 7.33 19.11
CA PRO A 204 10.62 7.74 20.51
C PRO A 204 11.61 7.03 21.44
N VAL A 205 12.13 7.81 22.40
CA VAL A 205 12.88 7.33 23.56
C VAL A 205 12.04 7.56 24.81
N MET A 206 11.78 6.48 25.55
CA MET A 206 10.90 6.45 26.72
C MET A 206 11.69 6.14 28.00
N THR A 207 11.13 6.44 29.16
CA THR A 207 11.73 6.15 30.47
C THR A 207 11.28 4.82 31.07
N ASP A 208 10.17 4.26 30.59
CA ASP A 208 9.61 2.98 31.04
C ASP A 208 9.03 2.19 29.85
N ALA A 209 9.27 0.87 29.84
CA ALA A 209 8.77 -0.07 28.84
C ALA A 209 7.30 -0.46 29.07
N SER A 210 6.81 -0.37 30.30
CA SER A 210 5.53 -0.96 30.70
C SER A 210 4.31 -0.29 30.03
N PRO A 211 4.13 1.05 30.06
CA PRO A 211 3.02 1.69 29.36
C PRO A 211 3.04 1.46 27.84
N ILE A 212 4.24 1.36 27.26
CA ILE A 212 4.42 1.13 25.83
C ILE A 212 4.00 -0.27 25.44
N SER A 213 4.38 -1.25 26.26
CA SER A 213 3.98 -2.65 26.08
C SER A 213 2.47 -2.77 26.15
N ASN A 214 1.81 -2.12 27.12
CA ASN A 214 0.35 -2.09 27.23
C ASN A 214 -0.33 -1.47 26.01
N PHE A 215 0.21 -0.37 25.48
CA PHE A 215 -0.27 0.27 24.25
C PHE A 215 -0.16 -0.67 23.04
N LEU A 216 1.02 -1.26 22.80
CA LEU A 216 1.24 -2.16 21.66
C LEU A 216 0.41 -3.45 21.75
N VAL A 217 0.22 -4.00 22.95
CA VAL A 217 -0.68 -5.14 23.19
C VAL A 217 -2.14 -4.77 22.93
N THR A 218 -2.58 -3.58 23.39
CA THR A 218 -3.94 -3.08 23.11
C THR A 218 -4.15 -2.93 21.60
N ARG A 219 -3.18 -2.35 20.89
CA ARG A 219 -3.20 -2.23 19.43
C ARG A 219 -3.26 -3.59 18.74
N ALA A 220 -2.47 -4.58 19.19
CA ALA A 220 -2.53 -5.93 18.66
C ALA A 220 -3.90 -6.59 18.83
N ARG A 221 -4.50 -6.43 20.01
CA ARG A 221 -5.85 -6.94 20.30
C ARG A 221 -6.93 -6.28 19.43
N LEU A 222 -6.81 -4.98 19.13
CA LEU A 222 -7.72 -4.29 18.22
C LEU A 222 -7.65 -4.88 16.81
N TYR A 223 -6.45 -5.12 16.29
CA TYR A 223 -6.28 -5.77 14.99
C TYR A 223 -6.92 -7.17 14.98
N SER A 224 -6.61 -8.01 15.97
CA SER A 224 -7.07 -9.40 16.00
C SER A 224 -8.57 -9.55 16.25
N THR A 225 -9.17 -8.63 17.00
CA THR A 225 -10.53 -8.80 17.55
C THR A 225 -11.55 -7.88 16.91
N VAL A 226 -11.13 -6.71 16.42
CA VAL A 226 -12.04 -5.67 15.92
C VAL A 226 -11.80 -5.45 14.43
N TYR A 227 -10.64 -4.93 14.04
CA TYR A 227 -10.37 -4.51 12.66
C TYR A 227 -10.42 -5.67 11.68
N LEU A 228 -9.85 -6.82 12.06
CA LEU A 228 -9.81 -8.03 11.24
C LEU A 228 -10.82 -9.08 11.67
N SER A 229 -11.85 -8.68 12.43
CA SER A 229 -12.94 -9.59 12.81
C SER A 229 -13.68 -10.11 11.57
N PRO A 230 -14.16 -11.37 11.59
CA PRO A 230 -14.89 -11.94 10.46
C PRO A 230 -16.10 -11.11 10.03
N ALA A 231 -16.84 -10.54 10.98
CA ALA A 231 -18.00 -9.69 10.68
C ALA A 231 -17.61 -8.42 9.90
N ASN A 232 -16.55 -7.73 10.34
CA ASN A 232 -16.07 -6.54 9.64
C ASN A 232 -15.51 -6.88 8.26
N ARG A 233 -14.65 -7.91 8.18
CA ARG A 233 -14.02 -8.33 6.92
C ARG A 233 -15.03 -8.86 5.91
N PHE A 234 -16.08 -9.56 6.32
CA PHE A 234 -17.17 -9.96 5.43
C PHE A 234 -17.77 -8.75 4.71
N ARG A 235 -18.14 -7.71 5.46
CA ARG A 235 -18.75 -6.49 4.91
C ARG A 235 -17.81 -5.74 3.97
N LEU A 236 -16.53 -5.63 4.34
CA LEU A 236 -15.51 -5.02 3.48
C LEU A 236 -15.35 -5.78 2.15
N ASN A 237 -15.31 -7.12 2.18
CA ASN A 237 -15.22 -7.93 0.96
C ASN A 237 -16.48 -7.86 0.08
N VAL A 238 -17.66 -7.83 0.70
CA VAL A 238 -18.92 -7.59 -0.01
C VAL A 238 -18.90 -6.22 -0.68
N LEU A 239 -18.54 -5.16 0.05
CA LEU A 239 -18.47 -3.81 -0.51
C LEU A 239 -17.44 -3.73 -1.64
N LEU A 240 -16.24 -4.26 -1.45
CA LEU A 240 -15.20 -4.29 -2.48
C LEU A 240 -15.69 -4.98 -3.75
N THR A 241 -16.28 -6.16 -3.61
CA THR A 241 -16.77 -6.95 -4.75
C THR A 241 -17.84 -6.19 -5.53
N ALA A 242 -18.73 -5.47 -4.84
CA ALA A 242 -19.72 -4.61 -5.46
C ALA A 242 -19.06 -3.43 -6.19
N LEU A 243 -18.13 -2.72 -5.52
CA LEU A 243 -17.45 -1.55 -6.09
C LEU A 243 -16.54 -1.91 -7.27
N GLN A 244 -15.93 -3.10 -7.30
CA GLN A 244 -15.16 -3.57 -8.45
C GLN A 244 -16.03 -3.70 -9.70
N GLY A 245 -17.21 -4.33 -9.58
CA GLY A 245 -18.14 -4.40 -10.71
C GLY A 245 -18.66 -3.03 -11.14
N ILE A 246 -18.88 -2.12 -10.19
CA ILE A 246 -19.29 -0.74 -10.47
C ILE A 246 -18.20 0.02 -11.23
N ARG A 247 -16.93 -0.14 -10.82
CA ARG A 247 -15.78 0.44 -11.51
C ARG A 247 -15.67 -0.06 -12.96
N ASP A 248 -15.94 -1.34 -13.18
CA ASP A 248 -15.83 -1.95 -14.50
C ASP A 248 -17.00 -1.54 -15.44
N ASP A 249 -18.13 -1.04 -14.90
CA ASP A 249 -19.24 -0.45 -15.66
C ASP A 249 -19.22 1.10 -15.60
N LYS A 250 -18.77 1.74 -16.69
CA LYS A 250 -18.61 3.20 -16.76
C LYS A 250 -19.85 3.99 -16.33
N GLU A 251 -21.06 3.57 -16.72
CA GLU A 251 -22.28 4.29 -16.37
C GLU A 251 -22.60 4.19 -14.87
N SER A 252 -22.35 3.03 -14.25
CA SER A 252 -22.51 2.86 -12.81
C SER A 252 -21.44 3.61 -12.04
N ALA A 253 -20.17 3.54 -12.45
CA ALA A 253 -19.09 4.34 -11.86
C ALA A 253 -19.43 5.82 -11.87
N GLN A 254 -19.95 6.35 -12.99
CA GLN A 254 -20.31 7.75 -13.11
C GLN A 254 -21.47 8.16 -12.18
N LYS A 255 -22.43 7.28 -11.94
CA LYS A 255 -23.54 7.53 -11.02
C LYS A 255 -23.11 7.52 -9.56
N ILE A 256 -22.15 6.66 -9.19
CA ILE A 256 -21.71 6.52 -7.81
C ILE A 256 -20.68 7.60 -7.44
N PHE A 257 -19.68 7.79 -8.30
CA PHE A 257 -18.49 8.58 -7.98
C PHE A 257 -18.42 9.95 -8.68
N GLY A 258 -19.38 10.26 -9.56
CA GLY A 258 -19.41 11.53 -10.29
C GLY A 258 -18.97 11.37 -11.75
N SER A 259 -19.00 12.47 -12.50
CA SER A 259 -18.88 12.44 -13.98
C SER A 259 -17.61 11.76 -14.52
N ASN A 260 -16.54 11.76 -13.73
CA ASN A 260 -15.24 11.17 -14.05
C ASN A 260 -15.12 9.68 -13.64
N GLY A 261 -16.19 9.08 -13.11
CA GLY A 261 -16.15 7.73 -12.57
C GLY A 261 -15.24 7.67 -11.35
N ASN A 262 -14.34 6.70 -11.30
CA ASN A 262 -13.49 6.45 -10.13
C ASN A 262 -12.25 7.36 -10.02
N GLU A 263 -12.04 8.27 -10.96
CA GLU A 263 -11.04 9.35 -10.85
C GLU A 263 -11.70 10.61 -10.29
N LEU A 264 -11.54 10.86 -8.99
CA LEU A 264 -12.29 11.89 -8.29
C LEU A 264 -11.65 13.27 -8.48
N ALA A 265 -12.44 14.27 -8.89
CA ALA A 265 -12.11 15.67 -8.66
C ALA A 265 -12.29 16.03 -7.17
N LEU A 266 -11.85 17.24 -6.79
CA LEU A 266 -12.01 17.69 -5.39
C LEU A 266 -13.51 17.74 -4.99
N ASP A 267 -14.37 18.28 -5.84
CA ASP A 267 -15.81 18.34 -5.57
C ASP A 267 -16.45 16.95 -5.44
N ASP A 268 -16.05 16.00 -6.29
CA ASP A 268 -16.50 14.61 -6.22
C ASP A 268 -16.09 13.97 -4.88
N PHE A 269 -14.88 14.28 -4.39
CA PHE A 269 -14.36 13.84 -3.09
C PHE A 269 -15.12 14.46 -1.92
N LEU A 270 -15.37 15.77 -1.94
CA LEU A 270 -16.04 16.49 -0.84
C LEU A 270 -17.51 16.06 -0.64
N GLU A 271 -18.18 15.60 -1.70
CA GLU A 271 -19.55 15.08 -1.65
C GLU A 271 -19.63 13.59 -1.26
N LEU A 272 -18.49 12.92 -1.06
CA LEU A 272 -18.41 11.50 -0.82
C LEU A 272 -18.13 11.18 0.66
N ASP A 273 -19.16 10.72 1.36
CA ASP A 273 -19.07 10.20 2.72
C ASP A 273 -19.76 8.82 2.82
N GLU A 274 -19.75 8.21 4.01
CA GLU A 274 -20.30 6.87 4.21
C GLU A 274 -21.82 6.83 3.94
N VAL A 275 -22.53 7.91 4.26
CA VAL A 275 -23.97 8.03 4.07
C VAL A 275 -24.29 8.20 2.59
N SER A 276 -23.58 9.09 1.90
CA SER A 276 -23.78 9.39 0.49
C SER A 276 -23.42 8.19 -0.38
N LEU A 277 -22.31 7.50 -0.10
CA LEU A 277 -21.93 6.27 -0.81
C LEU A 277 -22.95 5.15 -0.57
N THR A 278 -23.35 4.91 0.69
CA THR A 278 -24.34 3.85 1.01
C THR A 278 -25.69 4.13 0.33
N SER A 279 -26.14 5.39 0.35
CA SER A 279 -27.38 5.81 -0.32
C SER A 279 -27.32 5.58 -1.83
N LYS A 280 -26.21 5.98 -2.48
CA LYS A 280 -26.00 5.78 -3.92
C LYS A 280 -25.97 4.29 -4.30
N LEU A 281 -25.31 3.45 -3.51
CA LEU A 281 -25.28 1.99 -3.71
C LEU A 281 -26.68 1.37 -3.56
N TYR A 282 -27.40 1.76 -2.51
CA TYR A 282 -28.78 1.31 -2.30
C TYR A 282 -29.69 1.70 -3.46
N GLN A 283 -29.58 2.93 -3.98
CA GLN A 283 -30.33 3.36 -5.16
C GLN A 283 -29.96 2.54 -6.40
N LEU A 284 -28.67 2.34 -6.67
CA LEU A 284 -28.20 1.55 -7.81
C LEU A 284 -28.78 0.13 -7.80
N SER A 285 -28.80 -0.51 -6.62
CA SER A 285 -29.33 -1.87 -6.42
C SER A 285 -30.79 -2.04 -6.88
N ARG A 286 -31.58 -0.95 -6.88
CA ARG A 286 -33.00 -0.93 -7.26
C ARG A 286 -33.26 -0.49 -8.69
N THR A 287 -32.23 -0.10 -9.43
CA THR A 287 -32.36 0.33 -10.83
C THR A 287 -32.02 -0.79 -11.80
N ALA A 288 -32.37 -0.61 -13.08
CA ALA A 288 -31.87 -1.48 -14.14
C ALA A 288 -30.32 -1.50 -14.23
N GLY A 289 -29.64 -0.51 -13.66
CA GLY A 289 -28.18 -0.45 -13.62
C GLY A 289 -27.53 -1.61 -12.88
N ALA A 290 -28.18 -2.15 -11.84
CA ALA A 290 -27.69 -3.34 -11.15
C ALA A 290 -27.57 -4.57 -12.08
N ARG A 291 -28.38 -4.65 -13.15
CA ARG A 291 -28.34 -5.75 -14.12
C ARG A 291 -27.16 -5.67 -15.08
N ARG A 292 -26.45 -4.54 -15.14
CA ARG A 292 -25.21 -4.40 -15.93
C ARG A 292 -23.99 -4.98 -15.22
N LEU A 293 -24.06 -5.10 -13.90
CA LEU A 293 -23.00 -5.71 -13.11
C LEU A 293 -22.95 -7.22 -13.41
N ASN A 294 -21.74 -7.78 -13.36
CA ASN A 294 -21.59 -9.24 -13.39
C ASN A 294 -22.33 -9.88 -12.19
N GLU A 295 -22.61 -11.18 -12.28
CA GLU A 295 -23.41 -11.88 -11.28
C GLU A 295 -22.87 -11.73 -9.86
N ARG A 296 -21.55 -11.87 -9.67
CA ARG A 296 -20.87 -11.77 -8.38
C ARG A 296 -21.01 -10.37 -7.77
N SER A 297 -20.71 -9.32 -8.54
CA SER A 297 -20.83 -7.94 -8.09
C SER A 297 -22.29 -7.52 -7.84
N ARG A 298 -23.24 -8.04 -8.62
CA ARG A 298 -24.67 -7.83 -8.38
C ARG A 298 -25.13 -8.49 -7.09
N SER A 299 -24.76 -9.75 -6.85
CA SER A 299 -25.06 -10.45 -5.60
C SER A 299 -24.47 -9.71 -4.40
N ALA A 300 -23.23 -9.24 -4.50
CA ALA A 300 -22.58 -8.43 -3.48
C ALA A 300 -23.33 -7.11 -3.21
N LEU A 301 -23.76 -6.40 -4.26
CA LEU A 301 -24.56 -5.18 -4.14
C LEU A 301 -25.91 -5.43 -3.46
N GLU A 302 -26.58 -6.53 -3.80
CA GLU A 302 -27.86 -6.94 -3.19
C GLU A 302 -27.67 -7.24 -1.68
N ILE A 303 -26.62 -7.98 -1.31
CA ILE A 303 -26.28 -8.29 0.09
C ILE A 303 -25.95 -7.02 0.87
N PHE A 304 -25.14 -6.13 0.28
CA PHE A 304 -24.81 -4.84 0.87
C PHE A 304 -26.06 -3.98 1.11
N SER A 305 -27.00 -4.01 0.17
CA SER A 305 -28.24 -3.22 0.19
C SER A 305 -29.36 -3.81 1.06
N GLY A 306 -29.10 -4.89 1.81
CA GLY A 306 -30.04 -5.47 2.78
C GLY A 306 -30.74 -6.75 2.34
N LYS A 307 -30.26 -7.47 1.32
CA LYS A 307 -30.68 -8.85 1.07
C LYS A 307 -30.07 -9.75 2.16
N PHE A 308 -30.91 -10.24 3.05
CA PHE A 308 -30.48 -11.05 4.19
C PHE A 308 -30.36 -12.53 3.81
N HIS A 309 -29.13 -13.02 3.82
CA HIS A 309 -28.80 -14.44 3.95
C HIS A 309 -27.91 -14.58 5.18
N GLU A 310 -28.13 -15.61 5.99
CA GLU A 310 -27.17 -15.98 7.03
C GLU A 310 -25.91 -16.55 6.35
N TYR A 311 -24.76 -16.05 6.78
CA TYR A 311 -23.44 -16.46 6.30
C TYR A 311 -22.65 -17.08 7.45
N ASN A 312 -22.12 -18.27 7.21
CA ASN A 312 -21.11 -18.87 8.07
C ASN A 312 -19.72 -18.45 7.61
N HIS A 313 -18.77 -18.52 8.53
CA HIS A 313 -17.37 -18.34 8.21
C HIS A 313 -16.51 -19.45 8.80
N PHE A 314 -15.43 -19.78 8.11
CA PHE A 314 -14.45 -20.74 8.56
C PHE A 314 -13.09 -20.42 7.91
N TRP A 315 -12.05 -21.07 8.41
CA TRP A 315 -10.68 -20.83 7.94
C TRP A 315 -10.16 -22.00 7.13
N ILE A 316 -9.47 -21.68 6.05
CA ILE A 316 -8.73 -22.62 5.22
C ILE A 316 -7.24 -22.41 5.47
N PHE A 317 -6.58 -23.48 5.89
CA PHE A 317 -5.14 -23.51 6.12
C PHE A 317 -4.39 -23.76 4.80
N PRO A 318 -3.15 -23.26 4.68
CA PRO A 318 -2.30 -23.64 3.57
C PRO A 318 -2.12 -25.16 3.53
N PRO A 319 -2.13 -25.78 2.35
CA PRO A 319 -1.96 -27.22 2.23
C PRO A 319 -0.53 -27.65 2.64
N ASP A 320 -0.39 -28.86 3.16
CA ASP A 320 0.93 -29.45 3.42
C ASP A 320 1.74 -29.56 2.11
N HIS A 321 3.08 -29.51 2.22
CA HIS A 321 4.03 -29.48 1.10
C HIS A 321 3.87 -30.61 0.05
N SER A 322 3.06 -31.64 0.33
CA SER A 322 2.75 -32.76 -0.55
C SER A 322 1.53 -32.57 -1.48
N SER A 323 0.84 -31.42 -1.42
CA SER A 323 -0.42 -31.22 -2.15
C SER A 323 -0.21 -30.68 -3.57
N PRO A 324 -1.12 -30.99 -4.53
CA PRO A 324 -1.00 -30.51 -5.91
C PRO A 324 -0.90 -28.99 -5.98
N THR A 325 0.14 -28.49 -6.65
CA THR A 325 0.48 -27.07 -6.76
C THR A 325 -0.34 -26.31 -7.80
N GLU A 326 -1.10 -27.00 -8.65
CA GLU A 326 -1.87 -26.37 -9.73
C GLU A 326 -3.30 -26.06 -9.30
N ALA A 327 -3.64 -24.77 -9.31
CA ALA A 327 -5.02 -24.32 -9.25
C ALA A 327 -5.73 -24.75 -10.55
N ALA A 328 -6.51 -25.83 -10.48
CA ALA A 328 -7.48 -26.10 -11.54
C ALA A 328 -8.47 -24.92 -11.63
N ASP A 329 -8.94 -24.61 -12.83
CA ASP A 329 -9.96 -23.57 -13.06
C ASP A 329 -11.29 -24.05 -12.47
N VAL A 330 -11.49 -23.78 -11.18
CA VAL A 330 -12.70 -24.13 -10.45
C VAL A 330 -13.59 -22.88 -10.41
N PRO A 331 -14.78 -22.90 -11.04
CA PRO A 331 -15.71 -21.78 -11.01
C PRO A 331 -16.19 -21.54 -9.58
N LEU A 332 -15.89 -20.36 -9.05
CA LEU A 332 -16.33 -19.96 -7.72
C LEU A 332 -17.78 -19.47 -7.75
N PRO A 333 -18.62 -19.87 -6.76
CA PRO A 333 -19.97 -19.33 -6.62
C PRO A 333 -19.99 -17.80 -6.52
N SER A 334 -21.00 -17.18 -7.12
CA SER A 334 -21.19 -15.71 -7.11
C SER A 334 -21.46 -15.15 -5.70
N GLU A 335 -21.96 -15.98 -4.79
CA GLU A 335 -22.24 -15.67 -3.38
C GLU A 335 -21.12 -16.08 -2.42
N LEU A 336 -19.98 -16.60 -2.93
CA LEU A 336 -18.82 -16.94 -2.11
C LEU A 336 -17.92 -15.71 -1.91
N PHE A 337 -17.68 -15.32 -0.66
CA PHE A 337 -16.71 -14.28 -0.30
C PHE A 337 -15.57 -14.90 0.50
N PHE A 338 -14.39 -14.30 0.43
CA PHE A 338 -13.23 -14.75 1.18
C PHE A 338 -12.23 -13.61 1.31
N ASP A 339 -11.30 -13.77 2.25
CA ASP A 339 -10.27 -12.80 2.57
C ASP A 339 -8.94 -13.52 2.79
N THR A 340 -7.94 -13.18 1.98
CA THR A 340 -6.57 -13.65 2.10
C THR A 340 -5.73 -12.75 3.00
N PHE A 341 -6.27 -11.59 3.37
CA PHE A 341 -5.60 -10.52 4.10
C PHE A 341 -4.30 -10.03 3.45
N SER A 342 -4.16 -10.21 2.14
CA SER A 342 -2.98 -9.76 1.36
C SER A 342 -2.70 -8.26 1.56
N ASP A 343 -3.73 -7.44 1.73
CA ASP A 343 -3.62 -5.99 1.97
C ASP A 343 -3.27 -5.59 3.42
N GLN A 344 -3.27 -6.56 4.35
CA GLN A 344 -3.13 -6.35 5.80
C GLN A 344 -1.85 -6.94 6.39
N GLN A 345 -0.95 -7.50 5.57
CA GLN A 345 0.34 -8.06 6.02
C GLN A 345 1.33 -6.97 6.46
N ARG A 346 1.09 -6.37 7.62
CA ARG A 346 1.95 -5.32 8.19
C ARG A 346 2.36 -5.67 9.62
N PRO A 347 3.61 -5.40 10.01
CA PRO A 347 4.03 -5.59 11.38
C PRO A 347 3.39 -4.52 12.28
N ILE A 348 3.01 -4.92 13.49
CA ILE A 348 2.51 -3.99 14.52
C ILE A 348 3.67 -3.12 15.05
N TYR A 349 4.86 -3.70 15.13
CA TYR A 349 6.07 -3.12 15.70
C TYR A 349 7.29 -3.56 14.89
N HIS A 350 8.27 -2.66 14.75
CA HIS A 350 9.58 -2.95 14.18
C HIS A 350 10.62 -2.91 15.30
N SER A 351 11.54 -3.87 15.31
CA SER A 351 12.66 -3.91 16.27
C SER A 351 13.42 -2.58 16.29
N GLY A 352 13.72 -2.08 17.49
CA GLY A 352 14.41 -0.80 17.68
C GLY A 352 13.55 0.46 17.52
N ALA A 353 12.29 0.34 17.08
CA ALA A 353 11.45 1.50 16.78
C ALA A 353 10.98 2.29 18.03
N VAL A 354 11.11 1.69 19.22
CA VAL A 354 10.97 2.37 20.51
C VAL A 354 12.15 1.95 21.38
N ARG A 355 12.77 2.90 22.07
CA ARG A 355 13.92 2.64 22.96
C ARG A 355 13.66 3.18 24.36
N ILE A 356 14.29 2.56 25.35
CA ILE A 356 14.14 2.86 26.78
C ILE A 356 15.45 3.41 27.34
N LYS A 357 15.37 4.54 28.02
CA LYS A 357 16.48 5.20 28.70
C LYS A 357 16.03 5.63 30.10
N ASN A 358 16.62 5.01 31.12
CA ASN A 358 16.41 5.40 32.53
C ASN A 358 17.65 5.07 33.38
N ASP A 359 17.67 5.55 34.62
CA ASP A 359 18.81 5.41 35.55
C ASP A 359 19.09 3.95 35.95
N SER A 360 18.07 3.09 35.90
CA SER A 360 18.22 1.64 36.13
C SER A 360 19.03 0.98 35.00
N LEU A 361 19.06 1.57 33.81
CA LEU A 361 19.81 1.14 32.63
C LEU A 361 21.12 1.92 32.43
N ARG A 362 21.62 2.65 33.44
CA ARG A 362 22.82 3.51 33.34
C ARG A 362 24.13 2.83 32.91
N PHE A 363 24.18 1.49 32.96
CA PHE A 363 25.34 0.72 32.49
C PHE A 363 25.18 0.21 31.04
N ALA A 364 24.04 0.46 30.39
CA ALA A 364 23.88 0.25 28.97
C ALA A 364 24.65 1.33 28.18
N ALA A 365 25.19 0.97 27.03
CA ALA A 365 25.96 1.89 26.18
C ALA A 365 25.09 3.02 25.55
N GLY A 366 23.77 2.94 25.68
CA GLY A 366 22.80 3.91 25.14
C GLY A 366 21.36 3.46 25.44
N PRO A 367 20.35 4.12 24.82
CA PRO A 367 18.97 3.69 24.90
C PRO A 367 18.81 2.22 24.47
N VAL A 368 18.12 1.42 25.28
CA VAL A 368 17.92 -0.01 25.05
C VAL A 368 16.63 -0.23 24.25
N PRO A 369 16.65 -0.99 23.13
CA PRO A 369 15.42 -1.31 22.38
C PRO A 369 14.35 -1.97 23.26
N LEU A 370 13.07 -1.61 23.04
CA LEU A 370 11.94 -2.09 23.83
C LEU A 370 11.89 -3.62 23.91
N GLU A 371 12.11 -4.30 22.80
CA GLU A 371 12.11 -5.76 22.70
C GLU A 371 13.15 -6.44 23.60
N GLN A 372 14.21 -5.74 24.02
CA GLN A 372 15.22 -6.26 24.94
C GLN A 372 14.86 -6.06 26.41
N CYS A 373 13.85 -5.23 26.72
CA CYS A 373 13.51 -4.83 28.08
C CYS A 373 11.99 -4.82 28.39
N ALA A 374 11.15 -5.37 27.51
CA ALA A 374 9.70 -5.48 27.69
C ALA A 374 9.24 -6.67 28.56
N GLY A 375 10.17 -7.37 29.22
CA GLY A 375 9.87 -8.48 30.12
C GLY A 375 9.12 -9.62 29.39
N PRO A 376 7.96 -10.08 29.89
CA PRO A 376 7.18 -11.15 29.25
C PRO A 376 6.75 -10.86 27.79
N PHE A 377 6.68 -9.58 27.40
CA PHE A 377 6.28 -9.18 26.05
C PHE A 377 7.44 -9.21 25.04
N THR A 378 8.68 -9.48 25.48
CA THR A 378 9.87 -9.53 24.60
C THR A 378 9.66 -10.38 23.35
N ALA A 379 9.09 -11.58 23.47
CA ALA A 379 8.85 -12.45 22.31
C ALA A 379 7.91 -11.82 21.26
N MET A 380 6.92 -11.04 21.71
CA MET A 380 5.99 -10.34 20.82
C MET A 380 6.69 -9.24 20.01
N PHE A 381 7.74 -8.61 20.55
CA PHE A 381 8.43 -7.50 19.90
C PHE A 381 9.71 -7.89 19.15
N GLN A 382 10.25 -9.09 19.40
CA GLN A 382 11.46 -9.59 18.71
C GLN A 382 11.18 -10.15 17.31
N THR A 383 10.03 -10.78 17.11
CA THR A 383 9.61 -11.24 15.78
C THR A 383 8.73 -10.18 15.11
N PRO A 384 8.82 -9.99 13.78
CA PRO A 384 7.85 -9.19 13.03
C PRO A 384 6.46 -9.83 13.17
N THR A 385 5.72 -9.44 14.21
CA THR A 385 4.37 -9.98 14.46
C THR A 385 3.41 -9.31 13.49
N SER A 386 2.83 -10.15 12.65
CA SER A 386 1.76 -9.74 11.75
C SER A 386 0.52 -9.33 12.56
N THR A 387 -0.22 -8.34 12.07
CA THR A 387 -1.58 -8.03 12.54
C THR A 387 -2.59 -9.15 12.26
N LEU A 388 -2.23 -10.11 11.39
CA LEU A 388 -3.12 -11.16 10.91
C LEU A 388 -3.65 -12.05 12.05
N PRO A 389 -4.98 -12.32 12.10
CA PRO A 389 -5.56 -13.24 13.07
C PRO A 389 -5.01 -14.66 12.92
N MET A 390 -4.85 -15.13 11.67
CA MET A 390 -4.20 -16.39 11.34
C MET A 390 -3.34 -16.22 10.09
N LYS A 391 -2.03 -16.39 10.27
CA LYS A 391 -1.04 -16.18 9.21
C LYS A 391 -1.20 -17.24 8.10
N ASP A 392 -1.04 -16.80 6.85
CA ASP A 392 -1.07 -17.63 5.64
C ASP A 392 -2.40 -18.40 5.43
N CYS A 393 -3.44 -18.09 6.20
CA CYS A 393 -4.75 -18.72 6.14
C CYS A 393 -5.76 -17.82 5.40
N ILE A 394 -6.78 -18.43 4.82
CA ILE A 394 -7.86 -17.72 4.13
C ILE A 394 -9.12 -17.80 4.99
N LEU A 395 -9.74 -16.66 5.26
CA LEU A 395 -11.06 -16.60 5.88
C LEU A 395 -12.12 -16.69 4.79
N VAL A 396 -13.01 -17.67 4.86
CA VAL A 396 -14.05 -17.92 3.86
C VAL A 396 -15.42 -17.66 4.44
N PHE A 397 -16.31 -17.09 3.63
CA PHE A 397 -17.70 -16.79 3.95
C PHE A 397 -18.64 -17.45 2.96
N GLU A 398 -19.54 -18.29 3.45
CA GLU A 398 -20.51 -19.01 2.63
C GLU A 398 -21.94 -18.84 3.18
N PRO A 399 -22.95 -18.74 2.32
CA PRO A 399 -24.35 -18.70 2.76
C PRO A 399 -24.78 -20.08 3.26
N ASP A 400 -25.75 -20.09 4.18
CA ASP A 400 -26.36 -21.32 4.70
C ASP A 400 -27.00 -22.18 3.60
N VAL A 401 -27.60 -21.52 2.61
CA VAL A 401 -28.31 -22.16 1.51
C VAL A 401 -27.46 -22.08 0.25
N LYS A 402 -27.04 -23.24 -0.26
CA LYS A 402 -26.13 -23.38 -1.41
C LYS A 402 -26.84 -24.06 -2.57
N HIS A 403 -26.93 -23.38 -3.71
CA HIS A 403 -27.61 -23.91 -4.90
C HIS A 403 -26.79 -23.70 -6.17
N GLY A 404 -26.70 -24.74 -7.01
CA GLY A 404 -26.09 -24.67 -8.34
C GLY A 404 -24.78 -25.45 -8.48
N LYS A 405 -24.33 -25.58 -9.73
CA LYS A 405 -23.18 -26.43 -10.10
C LYS A 405 -21.86 -25.92 -9.50
N ALA A 406 -21.67 -24.61 -9.42
CA ALA A 406 -20.46 -24.01 -8.85
C ALA A 406 -20.25 -24.41 -7.38
N TRP A 407 -21.31 -24.52 -6.58
CA TRP A 407 -21.21 -24.99 -5.20
C TRP A 407 -20.77 -26.46 -5.11
N ALA A 408 -21.21 -27.32 -6.05
CA ALA A 408 -20.75 -28.71 -6.11
C ALA A 408 -19.26 -28.81 -6.46
N GLU A 409 -18.79 -27.98 -7.40
CA GLU A 409 -17.36 -27.91 -7.79
C GLU A 409 -16.50 -27.32 -6.67
N TYR A 410 -16.99 -26.30 -5.97
CA TYR A 410 -16.40 -25.74 -4.75
C TYR A 410 -16.26 -26.80 -3.64
N SER A 411 -17.32 -27.54 -3.31
CA SER A 411 -17.28 -28.60 -2.30
C SER A 411 -16.30 -29.72 -2.67
N LYS A 412 -16.19 -30.04 -3.96
CA LYS A 412 -15.18 -30.97 -4.46
C LYS A 412 -13.76 -30.42 -4.28
N ALA A 413 -13.51 -29.17 -4.65
CA ALA A 413 -12.21 -28.52 -4.46
C ALA A 413 -11.79 -28.44 -2.98
N LEU A 414 -12.75 -28.23 -2.07
CA LEU A 414 -12.52 -28.28 -0.62
C LEU A 414 -12.13 -29.69 -0.17
N THR A 415 -12.89 -30.71 -0.59
CA THR A 415 -12.62 -32.12 -0.24
C THR A 415 -11.27 -32.59 -0.79
N ASP A 416 -10.91 -32.14 -1.99
CA ASP A 416 -9.64 -32.45 -2.65
C ASP A 416 -8.45 -31.61 -2.11
N GLN A 417 -8.66 -30.76 -1.09
CA GLN A 417 -7.65 -29.82 -0.54
C GLN A 417 -7.03 -28.86 -1.56
N ARG A 418 -7.76 -28.56 -2.65
CA ARG A 418 -7.32 -27.62 -3.71
C ARG A 418 -7.88 -26.21 -3.54
N LEU A 419 -8.90 -26.05 -2.69
CA LEU A 419 -9.62 -24.78 -2.55
C LEU A 419 -8.71 -23.62 -2.15
N TYR A 420 -7.70 -23.84 -1.28
CA TYR A 420 -6.74 -22.81 -0.90
C TYR A 420 -6.08 -22.15 -2.12
N GLN A 421 -5.54 -22.96 -3.04
CA GLN A 421 -4.86 -22.47 -4.25
C GLN A 421 -5.83 -21.78 -5.22
N VAL A 422 -7.06 -22.29 -5.32
CA VAL A 422 -8.12 -21.66 -6.14
C VAL A 422 -8.44 -20.27 -5.60
N LEU A 423 -8.66 -20.14 -4.28
CA LEU A 423 -9.00 -18.85 -3.67
C LEU A 423 -7.85 -17.86 -3.76
N MET A 424 -6.60 -18.28 -3.49
CA MET A 424 -5.42 -17.41 -3.67
C MET A 424 -5.28 -16.90 -5.10
N SER A 425 -5.56 -17.75 -6.09
CA SER A 425 -5.48 -17.37 -7.51
C SER A 425 -6.60 -16.39 -7.93
N ASN A 426 -7.69 -16.32 -7.16
CA ASN A 426 -8.87 -15.51 -7.43
C ASN A 426 -9.04 -14.31 -6.47
N ASP A 427 -8.06 -14.03 -5.61
CA ASP A 427 -8.18 -12.97 -4.63
C ASP A 427 -8.25 -11.58 -5.32
N PRO A 428 -9.36 -10.83 -5.11
CA PRO A 428 -9.57 -9.54 -5.74
C PRO A 428 -8.71 -8.43 -5.11
N LEU A 429 -8.27 -8.64 -3.87
CA LEU A 429 -7.35 -7.80 -3.10
C LEU A 429 -5.93 -8.31 -3.14
N THR A 430 -5.64 -9.32 -3.97
CA THR A 430 -4.28 -9.46 -4.45
C THR A 430 -4.01 -8.17 -5.23
N THR A 431 -3.57 -7.13 -4.50
CA THR A 431 -2.22 -6.63 -4.65
C THR A 431 -1.43 -7.87 -4.96
N VAL A 432 -1.38 -8.20 -6.26
CA VAL A 432 -0.14 -8.47 -6.91
C VAL A 432 0.87 -8.88 -5.83
N ASP A 433 0.88 -10.18 -5.47
CA ASP A 433 1.57 -10.74 -4.30
C ASP A 433 3.10 -10.72 -4.50
N PHE A 434 3.57 -9.61 -5.05
CA PHE A 434 4.93 -9.25 -5.33
C PHE A 434 4.96 -7.72 -5.29
N LEU A 435 5.94 -7.17 -4.59
CA LEU A 435 6.31 -5.78 -4.74
C LEU A 435 6.56 -5.52 -6.23
N THR A 436 5.72 -4.71 -6.88
CA THR A 436 5.86 -4.38 -8.31
C THR A 436 7.02 -3.44 -8.56
N ASP A 437 7.58 -2.89 -7.48
CA ASP A 437 8.78 -2.06 -7.48
C ASP A 437 9.54 -2.30 -6.17
N THR A 438 10.79 -2.69 -6.29
CA THR A 438 11.69 -2.99 -5.16
C THR A 438 12.93 -2.10 -5.16
N ARG A 439 13.00 -1.12 -6.08
CA ARG A 439 14.22 -0.32 -6.32
C ARG A 439 14.71 0.42 -5.08
N ASP A 440 13.77 0.93 -4.29
CA ASP A 440 14.05 1.78 -3.13
C ASP A 440 13.90 1.05 -1.79
N LEU A 441 13.73 -0.28 -1.81
CA LEU A 441 13.55 -1.06 -0.60
C LEU A 441 14.89 -1.40 0.08
N PRO A 442 15.00 -1.24 1.41
CA PRO A 442 16.20 -1.63 2.16
C PRO A 442 16.53 -3.12 1.99
N GLY A 443 17.81 -3.43 1.74
CA GLY A 443 18.30 -4.80 1.60
C GLY A 443 18.26 -5.38 0.18
N PHE A 444 17.73 -4.64 -0.80
CA PHE A 444 17.71 -5.04 -2.21
C PHE A 444 18.95 -4.53 -2.96
N SER A 445 19.54 -5.36 -3.84
CA SER A 445 20.82 -5.07 -4.50
C SER A 445 20.84 -5.44 -5.99
N GLY A 446 21.94 -5.12 -6.70
CA GLY A 446 22.13 -5.36 -8.13
C GLY A 446 21.41 -4.36 -9.05
N PRO A 447 21.63 -4.34 -10.37
CA PRO A 447 20.95 -3.40 -11.28
C PRO A 447 19.42 -3.50 -11.18
N ALA A 448 18.73 -2.36 -11.25
CA ALA A 448 17.29 -2.26 -11.31
C ALA A 448 16.75 -2.81 -12.64
N ILE A 449 16.06 -3.95 -12.57
CA ILE A 449 15.55 -4.67 -13.75
C ILE A 449 14.11 -4.23 -14.06
N PHE A 450 13.89 -3.64 -15.24
CA PHE A 450 12.54 -3.41 -15.76
C PHE A 450 12.00 -4.65 -16.48
N ILE A 451 10.81 -5.13 -16.10
CA ILE A 451 10.18 -6.32 -16.71
C ILE A 451 9.07 -5.90 -17.68
N SER A 452 9.30 -6.13 -18.97
CA SER A 452 8.33 -5.89 -20.05
C SER A 452 7.59 -7.18 -20.41
N PHE A 453 6.25 -7.12 -20.44
CA PHE A 453 5.39 -8.29 -20.66
C PHE A 453 4.00 -7.88 -21.18
N ALA A 454 3.23 -8.84 -21.70
CA ALA A 454 1.83 -8.61 -22.04
C ALA A 454 0.95 -8.92 -20.82
N GLY A 455 -0.07 -8.10 -20.55
CA GLY A 455 -0.92 -8.28 -19.37
C GLY A 455 -1.56 -9.67 -19.21
N ALA A 456 -1.79 -10.39 -20.32
CA ALA A 456 -2.27 -11.78 -20.31
C ALA A 456 -1.26 -12.78 -19.71
N ASP A 457 0.02 -12.43 -19.64
CA ASP A 457 1.10 -13.27 -19.13
C ASP A 457 1.51 -12.90 -17.69
N LEU A 458 0.72 -12.06 -17.02
CA LEU A 458 0.98 -11.61 -15.65
C LEU A 458 1.20 -12.78 -14.67
N ALA A 459 0.53 -13.92 -14.88
CA ALA A 459 0.71 -15.11 -14.06
C ALA A 459 2.14 -15.69 -14.14
N VAL A 460 2.79 -15.63 -15.30
CA VAL A 460 4.19 -16.09 -15.46
C VAL A 460 5.14 -15.08 -14.84
N VAL A 461 4.89 -13.79 -15.05
CA VAL A 461 5.68 -12.70 -14.46
C VAL A 461 5.61 -12.73 -12.93
N ARG A 462 4.45 -13.06 -12.34
CA ARG A 462 4.32 -13.30 -10.89
C ARG A 462 5.34 -14.30 -10.39
N ARG A 463 5.47 -15.43 -11.07
CA ARG A 463 6.37 -16.52 -10.67
C ARG A 463 7.83 -16.12 -10.76
N ILE A 464 8.20 -15.32 -11.77
CA ILE A 464 9.54 -14.74 -11.93
C ILE A 464 9.81 -13.72 -10.81
N ALA A 465 8.89 -12.79 -10.56
CA ALA A 465 9.01 -11.76 -9.54
C ALA A 465 9.17 -12.35 -8.13
N SER A 466 8.46 -13.44 -7.82
CA SER A 466 8.64 -14.17 -6.56
C SER A 466 10.07 -14.70 -6.37
N GLU A 467 10.74 -15.17 -7.43
CA GLU A 467 12.12 -15.64 -7.33
C GLU A 467 13.13 -14.48 -7.18
N LEU A 468 12.86 -13.35 -7.83
CA LEU A 468 13.65 -12.12 -7.67
C LEU A 468 13.55 -11.57 -6.25
N LEU A 469 12.34 -11.56 -5.69
CA LEU A 469 12.08 -11.12 -4.32
C LEU A 469 12.85 -11.96 -3.29
N ARG A 470 12.88 -13.29 -3.44
CA ARG A 470 13.64 -14.18 -2.55
C ARG A 470 15.14 -13.94 -2.56
N ARG A 471 15.66 -13.34 -3.63
CA ARG A 471 17.08 -13.00 -3.81
C ARG A 471 17.38 -11.55 -3.42
N ASN A 472 16.40 -10.81 -2.90
CA ASN A 472 16.49 -9.38 -2.63
C ASN A 472 17.04 -8.61 -3.84
N ARG A 473 16.52 -8.91 -5.04
CA ARG A 473 16.99 -8.29 -6.28
C ARG A 473 16.16 -7.05 -6.63
N ARG A 474 16.79 -5.94 -7.05
CA ARG A 474 16.05 -4.76 -7.52
C ARG A 474 15.36 -5.03 -8.86
N TYR A 475 14.03 -4.94 -8.89
CA TYR A 475 13.20 -5.05 -10.08
C TYR A 475 11.95 -4.20 -9.98
N PHE A 476 11.35 -3.89 -11.13
CA PHE A 476 10.06 -3.21 -11.19
C PHE A 476 9.33 -3.45 -12.52
N PHE A 477 8.01 -3.31 -12.50
CA PHE A 477 7.15 -3.37 -13.69
C PHE A 477 5.74 -2.88 -13.41
N TYR A 478 4.96 -2.68 -14.47
CA TYR A 478 3.62 -2.14 -14.39
C TYR A 478 2.57 -3.23 -14.65
N ALA A 479 1.94 -3.70 -13.57
CA ALA A 479 0.87 -4.71 -13.56
C ALA A 479 -0.55 -4.11 -13.69
N GLY A 480 -0.71 -2.79 -13.51
CA GLY A 480 -1.99 -2.09 -13.65
C GLY A 480 -1.91 -0.89 -14.62
N LYS A 481 -3.05 -0.48 -15.19
CA LYS A 481 -3.16 0.66 -16.13
C LYS A 481 -2.64 2.00 -15.58
N PHE A 482 -2.48 2.11 -14.26
CA PHE A 482 -2.07 3.33 -13.55
C PHE A 482 -0.81 3.14 -12.70
N GLN A 483 -0.03 2.08 -12.92
CA GLN A 483 1.30 1.98 -12.33
C GLN A 483 2.28 2.68 -13.27
N GLY A 484 2.89 3.77 -12.80
CA GLY A 484 3.90 4.55 -13.54
C GLY A 484 3.75 6.07 -13.35
N VAL A 485 4.81 6.79 -13.76
CA VAL A 485 5.08 8.22 -13.54
C VAL A 485 4.57 9.15 -14.64
N GLY A 486 4.17 8.59 -15.77
CA GLY A 486 3.66 9.27 -16.95
C GLY A 486 2.14 9.34 -17.01
N GLU A 487 1.62 10.51 -17.42
CA GLU A 487 0.19 10.84 -17.55
C GLU A 487 -0.59 9.93 -18.53
N THR A 488 0.12 9.06 -19.25
CA THR A 488 -0.43 8.04 -20.15
C THR A 488 0.39 6.76 -20.06
N ALA A 489 -0.25 5.61 -20.32
CA ALA A 489 0.44 4.31 -20.36
C ALA A 489 1.58 4.25 -21.42
N TYR A 490 1.55 5.11 -22.44
CA TYR A 490 2.66 5.33 -23.37
C TYR A 490 3.90 5.94 -22.69
N HIS A 491 3.70 6.96 -21.84
CA HIS A 491 4.79 7.60 -21.11
C HIS A 491 5.35 6.69 -20.01
N ASN A 492 4.49 5.92 -19.33
CA ASN A 492 4.92 4.90 -18.35
C ASN A 492 5.87 3.88 -18.98
N SER A 493 5.53 3.41 -20.17
CA SER A 493 6.32 2.44 -20.96
C SER A 493 7.73 2.95 -21.25
N ALA A 494 7.85 4.17 -21.78
CA ALA A 494 9.15 4.77 -22.10
C ALA A 494 9.96 5.13 -20.83
N GLN A 495 9.30 5.75 -19.85
CA GLN A 495 9.95 6.21 -18.63
C GLN A 495 10.43 5.05 -17.76
N GLY A 496 9.67 3.94 -17.72
CA GLY A 496 10.10 2.71 -17.05
C GLY A 496 11.45 2.22 -17.57
N VAL A 497 11.63 2.16 -18.89
CA VAL A 497 12.91 1.78 -19.49
C VAL A 497 14.03 2.78 -19.18
N HIS A 498 13.72 4.09 -19.16
CA HIS A 498 14.70 5.12 -18.83
C HIS A 498 15.23 5.04 -17.39
N MET A 499 14.37 4.66 -16.44
CA MET A 499 14.73 4.51 -15.02
C MET A 499 15.38 3.16 -14.69
N ALA A 500 15.54 2.28 -15.68
CA ALA A 500 16.07 0.95 -15.48
C ALA A 500 17.58 0.91 -15.69
N ASP A 501 18.27 0.05 -14.95
CA ASP A 501 19.68 -0.29 -15.19
C ASP A 501 19.80 -1.43 -16.22
N ALA A 502 18.79 -2.31 -16.26
CA ALA A 502 18.68 -3.45 -17.18
C ALA A 502 17.21 -3.73 -17.52
N ALA A 503 16.95 -4.48 -18.59
CA ALA A 503 15.60 -4.90 -18.97
C ALA A 503 15.48 -6.42 -19.17
N MET A 504 14.29 -6.93 -18.87
CA MET A 504 13.87 -8.29 -19.17
C MET A 504 12.58 -8.25 -19.99
N ILE A 505 12.53 -8.94 -21.13
CA ILE A 505 11.30 -9.14 -21.90
C ILE A 505 10.81 -10.56 -21.69
N LEU A 506 9.52 -10.72 -21.35
CA LEU A 506 8.83 -12.00 -21.39
C LEU A 506 8.16 -12.17 -22.75
N ALA A 507 8.85 -12.81 -23.69
CA ALA A 507 8.35 -13.06 -25.03
C ALA A 507 7.23 -14.11 -25.02
N SER A 508 6.10 -13.79 -25.65
CA SER A 508 4.94 -14.67 -25.78
C SER A 508 4.19 -14.36 -27.07
N THR A 509 3.30 -15.27 -27.46
CA THR A 509 2.34 -15.05 -28.54
C THR A 509 1.46 -13.82 -28.28
N ASN A 510 1.06 -13.58 -27.02
CA ASN A 510 0.31 -12.38 -26.60
C ASN A 510 1.14 -11.09 -26.74
N TYR A 511 2.42 -11.15 -26.39
CA TYR A 511 3.36 -10.04 -26.49
C TYR A 511 3.57 -9.63 -27.95
N ILE A 512 3.78 -10.61 -28.83
CA ILE A 512 3.91 -10.41 -30.28
C ILE A 512 2.62 -9.87 -30.88
N ALA A 513 1.46 -10.44 -30.52
CA ALA A 513 0.18 -9.96 -31.01
C ALA A 513 -0.02 -8.48 -30.67
N ARG A 514 0.34 -8.07 -29.44
CA ARG A 514 0.26 -6.67 -29.01
C ARG A 514 1.25 -5.78 -29.73
N TYR A 515 2.49 -6.22 -29.93
CA TYR A 515 3.50 -5.48 -30.70
C TYR A 515 3.08 -5.25 -32.17
N THR A 516 2.55 -6.29 -32.82
CA THR A 516 2.21 -6.26 -34.26
C THR A 516 0.89 -5.56 -34.55
N GLN A 517 -0.11 -5.68 -33.68
CA GLN A 517 -1.45 -5.12 -33.90
C GLN A 517 -1.59 -3.67 -33.44
N ALA A 518 -0.69 -3.20 -32.58
CA ALA A 518 -0.70 -1.83 -32.04
C ALA A 518 0.71 -1.21 -32.16
N PRO A 519 1.10 -0.69 -33.34
CA PRO A 519 2.43 -0.12 -33.56
C PRO A 519 2.73 1.13 -32.73
N ASP A 520 1.69 1.83 -32.25
CA ASP A 520 1.80 2.94 -31.27
C ASP A 520 1.43 2.49 -29.84
N GLY A 521 1.32 1.18 -29.63
CA GLY A 521 0.95 0.56 -28.35
C GLY A 521 2.13 0.47 -27.38
N TYR A 522 1.80 0.22 -26.11
CA TYR A 522 2.75 0.21 -24.99
C TYR A 522 4.01 -0.61 -25.25
N ILE A 523 3.83 -1.86 -25.70
CA ILE A 523 4.93 -2.77 -25.98
C ILE A 523 5.83 -2.25 -27.12
N ALA A 524 5.26 -1.64 -28.16
CA ALA A 524 6.05 -1.07 -29.23
C ALA A 524 6.91 0.10 -28.73
N THR A 525 6.36 0.95 -27.86
CA THR A 525 7.10 2.02 -27.18
C THR A 525 8.21 1.49 -26.29
N GLU A 526 7.95 0.45 -25.48
CA GLU A 526 8.96 -0.19 -24.62
C GLU A 526 10.11 -0.75 -25.48
N ILE A 527 9.79 -1.47 -26.54
CA ILE A 527 10.78 -2.04 -27.47
C ILE A 527 11.63 -0.94 -28.10
N PHE A 528 11.00 0.16 -28.54
CA PHE A 528 11.72 1.30 -29.12
C PHE A 528 12.65 1.97 -28.08
N SER A 529 12.18 2.21 -26.87
CA SER A 529 12.99 2.78 -25.79
C SER A 529 14.16 1.87 -25.40
N ILE A 530 13.94 0.55 -25.32
CA ILE A 530 14.97 -0.45 -25.05
C ILE A 530 16.02 -0.44 -26.16
N SER A 531 15.57 -0.42 -27.42
CA SER A 531 16.44 -0.37 -28.59
C SER A 531 17.35 0.86 -28.59
N ASN A 532 16.81 2.04 -28.30
CA ASN A 532 17.60 3.27 -28.19
C ASN A 532 18.64 3.19 -27.06
N ARG A 533 18.28 2.61 -25.91
CA ARG A 533 19.21 2.42 -24.79
C ARG A 533 20.37 1.51 -25.18
N ILE A 534 20.09 0.39 -25.84
CA ILE A 534 21.10 -0.55 -26.36
C ILE A 534 22.01 0.14 -27.40
N ALA A 535 21.44 0.96 -28.29
CA ALA A 535 22.22 1.70 -29.28
C ALA A 535 23.12 2.78 -28.65
N SER A 536 22.70 3.36 -27.51
CA SER A 536 23.43 4.42 -26.81
C SER A 536 24.55 3.93 -25.87
N GLY A 537 24.64 2.62 -25.62
CA GLY A 537 25.62 2.02 -24.72
C GLY A 537 25.18 0.65 -24.22
N SER A 538 25.95 0.07 -23.30
CA SER A 538 25.71 -1.26 -22.72
C SER A 538 24.54 -1.26 -21.73
N PHE A 539 23.33 -1.40 -22.25
CA PHE A 539 22.09 -1.64 -21.50
C PHE A 539 21.76 -3.15 -21.53
N PRO A 540 21.95 -3.90 -20.43
CA PRO A 540 21.70 -5.33 -20.41
C PRO A 540 20.25 -5.67 -20.72
N LEU A 541 20.03 -6.56 -21.69
CA LEU A 541 18.72 -7.08 -22.07
C LEU A 541 18.72 -8.60 -22.02
N VAL A 542 17.74 -9.17 -21.32
CA VAL A 542 17.47 -10.62 -21.30
C VAL A 542 16.09 -10.91 -21.85
N ILE A 543 15.96 -11.99 -22.63
CA ILE A 543 14.69 -12.50 -23.13
C ILE A 543 14.40 -13.86 -22.51
N LEU A 544 13.31 -13.95 -21.75
CA LEU A 544 12.70 -15.23 -21.36
C LEU A 544 11.45 -15.46 -22.22
N SER A 545 11.03 -16.71 -22.40
CA SER A 545 9.83 -17.01 -23.18
C SER A 545 8.74 -17.68 -22.35
N ALA A 546 7.51 -17.20 -22.46
CA ALA A 546 6.35 -17.87 -21.87
C ALA A 546 5.89 -19.05 -22.74
N ASP A 547 5.93 -18.91 -24.06
CA ASP A 547 5.43 -19.87 -25.05
C ASP A 547 6.57 -20.65 -25.74
N SER A 548 6.24 -21.55 -26.66
CA SER A 548 7.27 -22.31 -27.39
C SER A 548 8.11 -21.37 -28.27
N TRP A 549 9.43 -21.57 -28.29
CA TRP A 549 10.35 -20.73 -29.07
C TRP A 549 9.98 -20.64 -30.56
N LYS A 550 9.45 -21.73 -31.14
CA LYS A 550 8.96 -21.76 -32.53
C LYS A 550 7.80 -20.80 -32.79
N GLU A 551 7.01 -20.51 -31.76
CA GLU A 551 5.85 -19.62 -31.87
C GLU A 551 6.25 -18.14 -31.75
N VAL A 552 7.41 -17.87 -31.14
CA VAL A 552 7.87 -16.50 -30.85
C VAL A 552 9.07 -16.05 -31.69
N GLU A 553 9.81 -16.97 -32.31
CA GLU A 553 11.05 -16.70 -33.06
C GLU A 553 10.90 -15.66 -34.19
N ASN A 554 9.74 -15.59 -34.84
CA ASN A 554 9.53 -14.72 -36.00
C ASN A 554 8.73 -13.44 -35.68
N GLY A 555 8.37 -13.21 -34.41
CA GLY A 555 7.41 -12.17 -34.04
C GLY A 555 7.99 -10.87 -33.49
N LEU A 556 9.29 -10.83 -33.19
CA LEU A 556 9.97 -9.66 -32.60
C LEU A 556 11.19 -9.23 -33.43
N PRO A 557 11.56 -7.94 -33.38
CA PRO A 557 12.65 -7.38 -34.18
C PRO A 557 14.04 -7.69 -33.59
N TRP A 558 14.40 -8.98 -33.47
CA TRP A 558 15.64 -9.45 -32.80
C TRP A 558 16.90 -8.73 -33.25
N ARG A 559 17.15 -8.71 -34.56
CA ARG A 559 18.34 -8.08 -35.13
C ARG A 559 18.21 -6.56 -35.20
N ALA A 560 17.07 -6.08 -35.68
CA ALA A 560 16.89 -4.66 -35.98
C ALA A 560 16.74 -3.78 -34.74
N ALA A 561 16.09 -4.28 -33.68
CA ALA A 561 15.87 -3.50 -32.45
C ALA A 561 16.85 -3.87 -31.34
N PHE A 562 17.21 -5.15 -31.20
CA PHE A 562 17.97 -5.64 -30.04
C PHE A 562 19.40 -6.08 -30.37
N GLY A 563 19.78 -6.14 -31.65
CA GLY A 563 21.12 -6.53 -32.08
C GLY A 563 21.43 -8.02 -31.99
N PHE A 564 20.42 -8.89 -31.84
CA PHE A 564 20.60 -10.34 -31.82
C PHE A 564 20.51 -10.94 -33.23
N ASP A 565 21.57 -11.63 -33.68
CA ASP A 565 21.59 -12.31 -34.99
C ASP A 565 20.66 -13.53 -35.06
N GLU A 566 20.42 -14.17 -33.91
CA GLU A 566 19.45 -15.25 -33.72
C GLU A 566 18.56 -14.94 -32.51
N ALA A 567 17.39 -15.59 -32.41
CA ALA A 567 16.48 -15.36 -31.31
C ALA A 567 17.11 -15.79 -29.96
N PRO A 568 17.30 -14.88 -29.00
CA PRO A 568 18.19 -15.07 -27.84
C PRO A 568 17.45 -15.70 -26.65
N PHE A 569 16.77 -16.82 -26.87
CA PHE A 569 15.94 -17.42 -25.82
C PHE A 569 16.81 -18.07 -24.74
N MET A 570 16.59 -17.66 -23.49
CA MET A 570 17.15 -18.34 -22.32
C MET A 570 16.08 -19.16 -21.60
N GLY A 571 16.45 -20.37 -21.17
CA GLY A 571 15.56 -21.26 -20.42
C GLY A 571 14.36 -21.80 -21.21
N ARG A 572 13.63 -22.75 -20.61
CA ARG A 572 12.47 -23.40 -21.25
C ARG A 572 11.23 -22.47 -21.28
N PRO A 573 10.22 -22.76 -22.13
CA PRO A 573 8.93 -22.07 -22.09
C PRO A 573 8.31 -22.07 -20.68
N LEU A 574 8.03 -20.88 -20.15
CA LEU A 574 7.71 -20.70 -18.73
C LEU A 574 6.23 -20.83 -18.38
N ARG A 575 5.31 -20.84 -19.36
CA ARG A 575 3.86 -20.89 -19.08
C ARG A 575 3.46 -22.16 -18.32
N SER A 576 4.02 -23.30 -18.71
CA SER A 576 3.81 -24.60 -18.08
C SER A 576 5.05 -25.15 -17.36
N ALA A 577 6.10 -24.34 -17.20
CA ALA A 577 7.30 -24.74 -16.48
C ALA A 577 6.97 -25.07 -15.01
N SER A 578 7.72 -25.98 -14.41
CA SER A 578 7.73 -26.25 -12.97
C SER A 578 8.41 -25.10 -12.19
N ARG A 579 8.37 -25.14 -10.85
CA ARG A 579 9.05 -24.15 -10.01
C ARG A 579 10.58 -24.22 -10.17
N GLU A 580 11.14 -25.43 -10.22
CA GLU A 580 12.59 -25.65 -10.39
C GLU A 580 13.07 -25.05 -11.72
N GLU A 581 12.32 -25.26 -12.80
CA GLU A 581 12.64 -24.69 -14.11
C GLU A 581 12.57 -23.15 -14.14
N ILE A 582 11.66 -22.54 -13.38
CA ILE A 582 11.64 -21.08 -13.21
C ILE A 582 12.84 -20.60 -12.41
N VAL A 583 13.17 -21.28 -11.32
CA VAL A 583 14.36 -20.97 -10.49
C VAL A 583 15.61 -20.95 -11.36
N ASP A 584 15.83 -22.00 -12.15
CA ASP A 584 16.99 -22.12 -13.04
C ASP A 584 17.02 -20.98 -14.08
N SER A 585 15.88 -20.68 -14.69
CA SER A 585 15.77 -19.63 -15.70
C SER A 585 16.02 -18.23 -15.11
N VAL A 586 15.56 -17.98 -13.89
CA VAL A 586 15.81 -16.71 -13.17
C VAL A 586 17.28 -16.59 -12.77
N ASP A 587 17.91 -17.68 -12.30
CA ASP A 587 19.32 -17.67 -11.95
C ASP A 587 20.23 -17.48 -13.17
N GLU A 588 19.87 -18.03 -14.32
CA GLU A 588 20.57 -17.79 -15.58
C GLU A 588 20.39 -16.34 -16.06
N MET A 589 19.16 -15.81 -16.01
CA MET A 589 18.87 -14.41 -16.30
C MET A 589 19.72 -13.46 -15.44
N LEU A 590 19.77 -13.67 -14.12
CA LEU A 590 20.53 -12.80 -13.22
C LEU A 590 22.02 -12.84 -13.51
N ARG A 591 22.59 -14.03 -13.73
CA ARG A 591 23.99 -14.20 -14.14
C ARG A 591 24.31 -13.50 -15.47
N ALA A 592 23.36 -13.46 -16.41
CA ALA A 592 23.54 -12.74 -17.67
C ALA A 592 23.51 -11.21 -17.47
N ILE A 593 22.52 -10.71 -16.72
CA ILE A 593 22.38 -9.28 -16.43
C ILE A 593 23.58 -8.75 -15.64
N ASP A 594 24.00 -9.46 -14.59
CA ASP A 594 25.11 -9.03 -13.71
C ASP A 594 26.43 -8.94 -14.46
N ARG A 595 26.77 -9.96 -15.26
CA ARG A 595 27.99 -9.93 -16.09
C ARG A 595 27.99 -8.75 -17.07
N ALA A 596 26.88 -8.56 -17.78
CA ALA A 596 26.77 -7.46 -18.74
C ALA A 596 26.80 -6.07 -18.06
N PHE A 597 26.33 -5.97 -16.82
CA PHE A 597 26.35 -4.74 -16.04
C PHE A 597 27.72 -4.45 -15.41
N GLU A 598 28.47 -5.48 -15.03
CA GLU A 598 29.86 -5.34 -14.58
C GLU A 598 30.78 -4.92 -15.74
N ASP A 599 30.62 -5.53 -16.93
CA ASP A 599 31.39 -5.16 -18.12
C ASP A 599 31.13 -3.71 -18.56
N SER A 600 29.88 -3.24 -18.41
CA SER A 600 29.51 -1.85 -18.74
C SER A 600 30.11 -0.82 -17.78
N THR A 601 30.10 -1.12 -16.48
CA THR A 601 30.60 -0.20 -15.44
C THR A 601 32.12 -0.24 -15.29
N GLY A 602 32.75 -1.39 -15.55
CA GLY A 602 34.22 -1.56 -15.54
C GLY A 602 34.93 -0.83 -16.68
N SER A 603 34.28 -0.69 -17.83
CA SER A 603 34.82 0.04 -19.00
C SER A 603 34.85 1.57 -18.83
N ALA A 604 34.16 2.12 -17.82
CA ALA A 604 34.12 3.56 -17.54
C ALA A 604 35.22 4.05 -16.58
N GLN A 605 36.02 3.14 -16.00
CA GLN A 605 37.16 3.46 -15.13
C GLN A 605 38.54 3.15 -15.75
N GLY A 606 38.59 2.86 -17.06
CA GLY A 606 39.82 2.56 -17.82
C GLY A 606 40.37 3.74 -18.60
#